data_AF-A0A7C3XGQ5-F1
#
_entry.id   AF-A0A7C3XGQ5-F1
#
_cell.length_a   1.000
_cell.length_b   1.000
_cell.length_c   1.000
_cell.angle_alpha   90.00
_cell.angle_beta   90.00
_cell.angle_gamma   90.00
#
_symmetry.space_group_name_H-M   'P 1'
#
loop_
_entity.id
_entity.type
_entity.pdbx_description
1 polymer ?
#
loop_
_entity_poly.entity_id
_entity_poly.type
_entity_poly.pdbx_seq_one_letter_code
_entity_poly.pdbx_strand_id
1 'polypeptide(L)'
;MSYVKVSAIATMSLFLLAAGFVSGARQMYLMAMVIALLPAVSRMVAYLSLQGLTAERELPAIAWAGQPVSIRLRVSARGAWPRLGLMVTETDPRLKAEETVFDILPGQTPVVEYAVTAWVRGVYNLETVTLSLYDPLGIARICRTVEASGRLVVYPVPEKAQAVLGGGVDRGASYDVVTAAGRGSGTDFQSVRPYVPGDPLRRMHWKTLARTGRFHVLEFDEPHMLSLTLVLDCYALPEVVEAQKRLQDELASHAVLGSEDGERPWRPISEFEVLIRAAASVAADAIGRGALVQLLCTSRVGAEAHLGRGTEQLFRILEALAVAEPEGGQRLSEALDSFQSSITSTGAAILFTCDPDTAVAERIALYRFYGLRSVLVMPSSTPLRDGELTWVPADWINTSPERGRLAEQVLMAGGTTVAAGLNADGSLSMIPVEPEHVCARD
;
A
#
# COMPACT_ATOMS: atom_id res chain seq x y z
N MET A 1 -24.12 -3.65 27.79
CA MET A 1 -24.93 -2.56 28.36
C MET A 1 -26.44 -2.71 28.15
N SER A 2 -26.90 -3.35 27.05
CA SER A 2 -28.32 -3.57 26.73
C SER A 2 -29.08 -4.41 27.77
N TYR A 3 -28.50 -5.50 28.27
CA TYR A 3 -29.18 -6.40 29.23
C TYR A 3 -29.55 -5.77 30.57
N VAL A 4 -28.74 -4.83 31.08
CA VAL A 4 -28.98 -4.16 32.36
C VAL A 4 -30.18 -3.22 32.28
N LYS A 5 -30.34 -2.52 31.15
CA LYS A 5 -31.50 -1.64 30.93
C LYS A 5 -32.79 -2.45 30.80
N VAL A 6 -32.76 -3.56 30.06
CA VAL A 6 -33.92 -4.44 29.90
C VAL A 6 -34.34 -5.06 31.22
N SER A 7 -33.38 -5.56 32.02
CA SER A 7 -33.69 -6.16 33.32
C SER A 7 -34.22 -5.12 34.31
N ALA A 8 -33.70 -3.89 34.32
CA ALA A 8 -34.20 -2.81 35.17
C ALA A 8 -35.64 -2.40 34.81
N ILE A 9 -35.98 -2.33 33.52
CA ILE A 9 -37.35 -2.03 33.08
C ILE A 9 -38.30 -3.18 33.46
N ALA A 10 -37.86 -4.42 33.31
CA ALA A 10 -38.64 -5.60 33.67
C ALA A 10 -38.88 -5.69 35.19
N THR A 11 -37.86 -5.44 36.02
CA THR A 11 -38.01 -5.46 37.49
C THR A 11 -38.89 -4.32 37.97
N MET A 12 -38.77 -3.12 37.39
CA MET A 12 -39.64 -1.97 37.72
C MET A 12 -41.10 -2.24 37.33
N SER A 13 -41.33 -2.84 36.16
CA SER A 13 -42.67 -3.26 35.74
C SER A 13 -43.26 -4.34 36.68
N LEU A 14 -42.45 -5.33 37.08
CA LEU A 14 -42.88 -6.40 37.98
C LEU A 14 -43.18 -5.87 39.39
N PHE A 15 -42.36 -4.94 39.89
CA PHE A 15 -42.59 -4.27 41.17
C PHE A 15 -43.93 -3.51 41.19
N LEU A 16 -44.23 -2.76 40.13
CA LEU A 16 -45.50 -2.04 40.00
C LEU A 16 -46.71 -2.97 39.89
N LEU A 17 -46.57 -4.13 39.22
CA LEU A 17 -47.59 -5.16 39.20
C LEU A 17 -47.87 -5.73 40.60
N ALA A 18 -46.82 -6.01 41.38
CA ALA A 18 -46.95 -6.51 42.74
C ALA A 18 -47.57 -5.46 43.68
N ALA A 19 -47.14 -4.20 43.59
CA ALA A 19 -47.71 -3.09 44.36
C ALA A 19 -49.19 -2.85 44.00
N GLY A 20 -49.55 -2.97 42.71
CA GLY A 20 -50.94 -2.92 42.24
C GLY A 20 -51.80 -4.04 42.80
N PHE A 21 -51.24 -5.25 42.92
CA PHE A 21 -51.92 -6.42 43.51
C PHE A 21 -52.21 -6.23 45.00
N VAL A 22 -51.27 -5.67 45.76
CA VAL A 22 -51.45 -5.43 47.19
C VAL A 22 -52.41 -4.26 47.46
N SER A 23 -52.33 -3.18 46.67
CA SER A 23 -53.12 -1.97 46.89
C SER A 23 -54.53 -2.01 46.27
N GLY A 24 -54.77 -2.88 45.28
CA GLY A 24 -55.99 -2.87 44.47
C GLY A 24 -56.13 -1.65 43.54
N ALA A 25 -55.11 -0.81 43.45
CA ALA A 25 -55.17 0.42 42.67
C ALA A 25 -55.00 0.14 41.17
N ARG A 26 -56.08 0.30 40.39
CA ARG A 26 -56.09 0.14 38.93
C ARG A 26 -55.00 0.96 38.21
N GLN A 27 -54.62 2.10 38.78
CA GLN A 27 -53.60 3.00 38.23
C GLN A 27 -52.21 2.36 38.16
N MET A 28 -51.85 1.52 39.16
CA MET A 28 -50.53 0.86 39.20
C MET A 28 -50.39 -0.19 38.10
N TYR A 29 -51.47 -0.91 37.79
CA TYR A 29 -51.51 -1.84 36.66
C TYR A 29 -51.32 -1.14 35.31
N LEU A 30 -51.96 0.02 35.12
CA LEU A 30 -51.79 0.81 33.91
C LEU A 30 -50.35 1.29 33.74
N MET A 31 -49.71 1.78 34.81
CA MET A 31 -48.31 2.20 34.79
C MET A 31 -47.37 1.03 34.46
N ALA A 32 -47.58 -0.13 35.08
CA ALA A 32 -46.78 -1.32 34.78
C ALA A 32 -46.92 -1.75 33.32
N MET A 33 -48.14 -1.76 32.78
CA MET A 33 -48.38 -2.10 31.37
C MET A 33 -47.68 -1.12 30.42
N VAL A 34 -47.74 0.19 30.68
CA VAL A 34 -47.04 1.20 29.87
C VAL A 34 -45.53 0.97 29.90
N ILE A 35 -44.95 0.72 31.07
CA ILE A 35 -43.51 0.45 31.22
C ILE A 35 -43.11 -0.84 30.51
N ALA A 36 -43.93 -1.89 30.58
CA ALA A 36 -43.69 -3.13 29.86
C ALA A 36 -43.79 -2.96 28.33
N LEU A 37 -44.66 -2.07 27.83
CA LEU A 37 -44.86 -1.84 26.40
C LEU A 37 -43.78 -0.92 25.79
N LEU A 38 -43.16 -0.07 26.59
CA LEU A 38 -42.18 0.93 26.14
C LEU A 38 -41.04 0.35 25.29
N PRO A 39 -40.36 -0.76 25.66
CA PRO A 39 -39.32 -1.37 24.83
C PRO A 39 -39.84 -1.86 23.47
N ALA A 40 -41.07 -2.40 23.43
CA ALA A 40 -41.68 -2.88 22.20
C ALA A 40 -42.01 -1.71 21.26
N VAL A 41 -42.56 -0.62 21.79
CA VAL A 41 -42.84 0.61 21.02
C VAL A 41 -41.53 1.25 20.55
N SER A 42 -40.53 1.37 21.42
CA SER A 42 -39.19 1.89 21.10
C SER A 42 -38.56 1.12 19.93
N ARG A 43 -38.60 -0.23 19.99
CA ARG A 43 -38.10 -1.09 18.92
C ARG A 43 -38.91 -0.97 17.63
N MET A 44 -40.23 -0.82 17.72
CA MET A 44 -41.10 -0.63 16.55
C MET A 44 -40.80 0.69 15.84
N VAL A 45 -40.66 1.79 16.59
CA VAL A 45 -40.27 3.11 16.05
C VAL A 45 -38.92 3.01 15.35
N ALA A 46 -37.93 2.38 16.01
CA ALA A 46 -36.61 2.17 15.45
C ALA A 46 -36.62 1.34 14.14
N TYR A 47 -37.46 0.30 14.08
CA TYR A 47 -37.61 -0.54 12.90
C TYR A 47 -38.22 0.22 11.72
N LEU A 48 -39.29 0.98 11.97
CA LEU A 48 -39.92 1.83 10.94
C LEU A 48 -38.96 2.93 10.46
N SER A 49 -38.13 3.46 11.36
CA SER A 49 -37.08 4.44 11.05
C SER A 49 -35.91 3.90 10.22
N LEU A 50 -35.85 2.61 9.91
CA LEU A 50 -34.86 2.05 8.96
C LEU A 50 -35.47 1.63 7.61
N GLN A 51 -36.80 1.71 7.46
CA GLN A 51 -37.46 1.32 6.21
C GLN A 51 -37.36 2.39 5.13
N GLY A 52 -37.24 1.99 3.87
CA GLY A 52 -37.27 2.89 2.71
C GLY A 52 -36.06 3.83 2.62
N LEU A 53 -34.93 3.46 3.22
CA LEU A 53 -33.65 4.15 3.07
C LEU A 53 -33.00 3.78 1.74
N THR A 54 -32.43 4.78 1.08
CA THR A 54 -31.59 4.63 -0.11
C THR A 54 -30.36 5.48 0.08
N ALA A 55 -29.22 5.01 -0.42
CA ALA A 55 -27.95 5.69 -0.25
C ALA A 55 -27.17 5.69 -1.57
N GLU A 56 -26.59 6.83 -1.90
CA GLU A 56 -25.63 6.98 -3.00
C GLU A 56 -24.27 7.32 -2.39
N ARG A 57 -23.23 6.61 -2.82
CA ARG A 57 -21.87 6.79 -2.32
C ARG A 57 -21.03 7.52 -3.36
N GLU A 58 -20.34 8.56 -2.91
CA GLU A 58 -19.30 9.24 -3.68
C GLU A 58 -17.95 8.92 -3.04
N LEU A 59 -17.09 8.25 -3.80
CA LEU A 59 -15.78 7.81 -3.36
C LEU A 59 -14.69 8.85 -3.68
N PRO A 60 -13.64 8.93 -2.85
CA PRO A 60 -12.48 9.75 -3.12
C PRO A 60 -11.71 9.21 -4.33
N ALA A 61 -11.04 10.11 -5.06
CA ALA A 61 -10.21 9.73 -6.21
C ALA A 61 -8.91 9.02 -5.79
N ILE A 62 -8.42 9.26 -4.57
CA ILE A 62 -7.15 8.72 -4.05
C ILE A 62 -7.39 8.26 -2.62
N ALA A 63 -6.98 7.04 -2.30
CA ALA A 63 -6.92 6.52 -0.93
C ALA A 63 -5.57 5.85 -0.70
N TRP A 64 -4.98 6.07 0.47
CA TRP A 64 -3.67 5.54 0.83
C TRP A 64 -3.80 4.54 1.97
N ALA A 65 -3.07 3.43 1.89
CA ALA A 65 -3.08 2.43 2.95
C ALA A 65 -2.62 3.03 4.30
N GLY A 66 -3.40 2.79 5.34
CA GLY A 66 -3.18 3.26 6.71
C GLY A 66 -3.56 4.72 6.97
N GLN A 67 -4.07 5.45 5.97
CA GLN A 67 -4.53 6.83 6.15
C GLN A 67 -6.07 6.89 6.13
N PRO A 68 -6.69 7.71 7.00
CA PRO A 68 -8.13 7.92 6.96
C PRO A 68 -8.51 8.68 5.69
N VAL A 69 -9.52 8.18 4.98
CA VAL A 69 -10.09 8.81 3.78
C VAL A 69 -11.57 9.10 4.00
N SER A 70 -12.01 10.30 3.61
CA SER A 70 -13.41 10.68 3.73
C SER A 70 -14.23 10.13 2.55
N ILE A 71 -15.31 9.44 2.88
CA ILE A 71 -16.33 8.99 1.92
C ILE A 71 -17.58 9.84 2.13
N ARG A 72 -18.21 10.29 1.04
CA ARG A 72 -19.45 11.06 1.10
C ARG A 72 -20.62 10.15 0.77
N LEU A 73 -21.59 10.08 1.69
CA LEU A 73 -22.82 9.30 1.53
C LEU A 73 -24.01 10.26 1.44
N ARG A 74 -24.67 10.28 0.29
CA ARG A 74 -25.96 10.95 0.14
C ARG A 74 -27.05 9.97 0.53
N VAL A 75 -27.72 10.21 1.64
CA VAL A 75 -28.78 9.33 2.15
C VAL A 75 -30.13 9.99 1.93
N SER A 76 -31.10 9.22 1.42
CA SER A 76 -32.48 9.68 1.31
C SER A 76 -33.44 8.64 1.91
N ALA A 77 -34.49 9.14 2.54
CA ALA A 77 -35.51 8.32 3.18
C ALA A 77 -36.86 8.55 2.49
N ARG A 78 -37.59 7.47 2.20
CA ARG A 78 -38.98 7.56 1.75
C ARG A 78 -39.91 7.79 2.96
N GLY A 79 -40.87 8.70 2.78
CA GLY A 79 -41.93 9.01 3.74
C GLY A 79 -41.68 10.27 4.58
N ALA A 80 -42.64 10.59 5.45
CA ALA A 80 -42.64 11.81 6.27
C ALA A 80 -42.08 11.59 7.70
N TRP A 81 -41.53 10.40 7.98
CA TRP A 81 -40.99 10.07 9.30
C TRP A 81 -39.54 10.57 9.43
N PRO A 82 -39.21 11.41 10.44
CA PRO A 82 -37.84 11.83 10.69
C PRO A 82 -36.99 10.65 11.15
N ARG A 83 -35.76 10.54 10.63
CA ARG A 83 -34.81 9.50 11.01
C ARG A 83 -33.71 10.16 11.83
N LEU A 84 -33.72 9.91 13.13
CA LEU A 84 -32.79 10.55 14.07
C LEU A 84 -31.76 9.52 14.56
N GLY A 85 -30.52 9.96 14.73
CA GLY A 85 -29.43 9.15 15.27
C GLY A 85 -29.02 7.99 14.37
N LEU A 86 -29.07 8.17 13.05
CA LEU A 86 -28.52 7.21 12.11
C LEU A 86 -26.99 7.20 12.23
N MET A 87 -26.42 6.01 12.19
CA MET A 87 -24.99 5.73 12.23
C MET A 87 -24.60 4.99 10.97
N VAL A 88 -23.53 5.45 10.31
CA VAL A 88 -22.94 4.75 9.17
C VAL A 88 -21.85 3.80 9.66
N THR A 89 -21.87 2.57 9.15
CA THR A 89 -20.80 1.58 9.30
C THR A 89 -20.56 0.89 7.97
N GLU A 90 -19.31 0.60 7.65
CA GLU A 90 -18.97 -0.18 6.44
C GLU A 90 -19.27 -1.66 6.62
N THR A 91 -19.60 -2.32 5.51
CA THR A 91 -19.87 -3.76 5.48
C THR A 91 -18.61 -4.58 5.22
N ASP A 92 -17.62 -4.04 4.50
CA ASP A 92 -16.33 -4.72 4.29
C ASP A 92 -15.54 -4.72 5.61
N PRO A 93 -15.26 -5.89 6.20
CA PRO A 93 -14.61 -5.97 7.50
C PRO A 93 -13.16 -5.50 7.47
N ARG A 94 -12.53 -5.43 6.29
CA ARG A 94 -11.14 -4.95 6.15
C ARG A 94 -11.03 -3.43 6.30
N LEU A 95 -12.16 -2.71 6.36
CA LEU A 95 -12.23 -1.26 6.50
C LEU A 95 -12.67 -0.87 7.91
N LYS A 96 -11.90 0.00 8.56
CA LYS A 96 -12.32 0.63 9.82
C LYS A 96 -13.04 1.94 9.50
N ALA A 97 -14.36 1.96 9.67
CA ALA A 97 -15.16 3.18 9.55
C ALA A 97 -15.33 3.86 10.91
N GLU A 98 -15.15 5.18 10.96
CA GLU A 98 -15.49 5.97 12.14
C GLU A 98 -17.01 6.11 12.25
N GLU A 99 -17.57 5.80 13.43
CA GLU A 99 -19.00 5.94 13.67
C GLU A 99 -19.41 7.41 13.58
N THR A 100 -20.12 7.76 12.51
CA THR A 100 -20.64 9.12 12.28
C THR A 100 -22.15 9.12 12.46
N VAL A 101 -22.63 9.99 13.36
CA VAL A 101 -24.06 10.13 13.66
C VAL A 101 -24.65 11.28 12.86
N PHE A 102 -25.81 11.05 12.24
CA PHE A 102 -26.54 12.07 11.48
C PHE A 102 -28.05 11.86 11.53
N ASP A 103 -28.78 12.90 11.13
CA ASP A 103 -30.23 12.93 11.10
C ASP A 103 -30.74 13.19 9.68
N ILE A 104 -31.88 12.61 9.32
CA ILE A 104 -32.61 12.87 8.08
C ILE A 104 -33.99 13.40 8.44
N LEU A 105 -34.22 14.68 8.17
CA LEU A 105 -35.56 15.27 8.28
C LEU A 105 -36.36 15.00 7.00
N PRO A 106 -37.71 14.97 7.07
CA PRO A 106 -38.56 14.77 5.91
C PRO A 106 -38.26 15.77 4.79
N GLY A 107 -38.06 15.26 3.56
CA GLY A 107 -37.74 16.07 2.39
C GLY A 107 -36.28 16.52 2.28
N GLN A 108 -35.41 16.13 3.22
CA GLN A 108 -33.97 16.38 3.14
C GLN A 108 -33.20 15.16 2.61
N THR A 109 -32.09 15.43 1.93
CA THR A 109 -31.12 14.44 1.47
C THR A 109 -29.74 14.84 1.97
N PRO A 110 -29.43 14.62 3.26
CA PRO A 110 -28.15 15.02 3.82
C PRO A 110 -27.01 14.28 3.12
N VAL A 111 -25.89 14.99 2.96
CA VAL A 111 -24.61 14.42 2.57
C VAL A 111 -23.80 14.25 3.84
N VAL A 112 -23.51 13.00 4.19
CA VAL A 112 -22.77 12.63 5.38
C VAL A 112 -21.35 12.28 4.96
N GLU A 113 -20.36 12.93 5.56
CA GLU A 113 -18.97 12.58 5.35
C GLU A 113 -18.51 11.73 6.54
N TYR A 114 -17.99 10.54 6.27
CA TYR A 114 -17.45 9.65 7.29
C TYR A 114 -16.05 9.18 6.87
N ALA A 115 -15.16 9.05 7.85
CA ALA A 115 -13.78 8.61 7.61
C ALA A 115 -13.68 7.09 7.63
N VAL A 116 -12.94 6.54 6.67
CA VAL A 116 -12.65 5.12 6.57
C VAL A 116 -11.14 4.92 6.45
N THR A 117 -10.58 3.97 7.19
CA THR A 117 -9.17 3.60 7.09
C THR A 117 -9.03 2.16 6.60
N ALA A 118 -8.27 1.98 5.52
CA ALA A 118 -7.88 0.68 4.99
C ALA A 118 -6.41 0.43 5.32
N TRP A 119 -6.08 -0.61 6.08
CA TRP A 119 -4.70 -0.86 6.52
C TRP A 119 -3.83 -1.55 5.46
N VAL A 120 -4.46 -2.35 4.60
CA VAL A 120 -3.80 -3.07 3.51
C VAL A 120 -4.21 -2.41 2.20
N ARG A 121 -3.27 -2.35 1.25
CA ARG A 121 -3.58 -1.84 -0.08
C ARG A 121 -4.47 -2.83 -0.82
N GLY A 122 -5.20 -2.38 -1.83
CA GLY A 122 -6.05 -3.29 -2.58
C GLY A 122 -7.21 -2.60 -3.27
N VAL A 123 -7.98 -3.42 -3.97
CA VAL A 123 -9.27 -3.02 -4.53
C VAL A 123 -10.38 -3.48 -3.58
N TYR A 124 -11.19 -2.52 -3.15
CA TYR A 124 -12.33 -2.73 -2.27
C TYR A 124 -13.60 -2.47 -3.06
N ASN A 125 -14.36 -3.54 -3.32
CA ASN A 125 -15.67 -3.46 -3.97
C ASN A 125 -16.74 -3.26 -2.90
N LEU A 126 -17.09 -2.00 -2.66
CA LEU A 126 -18.04 -1.62 -1.63
C LEU A 126 -19.43 -1.62 -2.24
N GLU A 127 -20.13 -2.74 -2.15
CA GLU A 127 -21.47 -2.89 -2.75
C GLU A 127 -22.58 -2.32 -1.87
N THR A 128 -22.40 -2.41 -0.56
CA THR A 128 -23.41 -2.04 0.43
C THR A 128 -22.81 -1.20 1.55
N VAL A 129 -23.70 -0.54 2.30
CA VAL A 129 -23.38 0.18 3.53
C VAL A 129 -24.38 -0.23 4.61
N THR A 130 -23.92 -0.38 5.85
CA THR A 130 -24.79 -0.71 6.97
C THR A 130 -25.17 0.57 7.70
N LEU A 131 -26.44 0.96 7.61
CA LEU A 131 -27.02 2.02 8.42
C LEU A 131 -27.58 1.41 9.70
N SER A 132 -27.23 1.98 10.84
CA SER A 132 -27.72 1.50 12.13
C SER A 132 -28.27 2.65 12.96
N LEU A 133 -29.17 2.35 13.89
CA LEU A 133 -29.64 3.32 14.87
C LEU A 133 -29.91 2.62 16.20
N TYR A 134 -29.74 3.37 17.27
CA TYR A 134 -30.24 2.98 18.58
C TYR A 134 -31.71 3.34 18.67
N ASP A 135 -32.51 2.47 19.29
CA ASP A 135 -33.88 2.81 19.60
C ASP A 135 -33.96 3.99 20.59
N PRO A 136 -35.08 4.72 20.70
CA PRO A 136 -35.18 5.91 21.56
C PRO A 136 -34.79 5.69 23.03
N LEU A 137 -34.89 4.45 23.52
CA LEU A 137 -34.47 4.07 24.88
C LEU A 137 -32.99 3.62 24.98
N GLY A 138 -32.29 3.48 23.85
CA GLY A 138 -30.91 3.01 23.76
C GLY A 138 -30.71 1.60 24.30
N ILE A 139 -31.70 0.75 24.12
CA ILE A 139 -31.77 -0.66 24.52
C ILE A 139 -31.22 -1.56 23.42
N ALA A 140 -31.60 -1.31 22.17
CA ALA A 140 -31.27 -2.16 21.03
C ALA A 140 -30.75 -1.34 19.85
N ARG A 141 -29.63 -1.81 19.27
CA ARG A 141 -29.16 -1.35 17.97
C ARG A 141 -29.90 -2.15 16.90
N ILE A 142 -30.55 -1.45 15.97
CA ILE A 142 -31.14 -2.06 14.78
C ILE A 142 -30.28 -1.64 13.60
N CYS A 143 -29.97 -2.60 12.73
CA CYS A 143 -29.14 -2.37 11.56
C CYS A 143 -29.93 -2.70 10.30
N ARG A 144 -29.66 -1.95 9.24
CA ARG A 144 -30.19 -2.19 7.89
C ARG A 144 -29.08 -1.95 6.88
N THR A 145 -28.81 -2.97 6.09
CA THR A 145 -27.90 -2.86 4.95
C THR A 145 -28.64 -2.24 3.76
N VAL A 146 -28.01 -1.25 3.14
CA VAL A 146 -28.51 -0.53 1.96
C VAL A 146 -27.50 -0.68 0.84
N GLU A 147 -27.99 -0.85 -0.39
CA GLU A 147 -27.14 -0.91 -1.58
C GLU A 147 -26.57 0.47 -1.87
N ALA A 148 -25.25 0.53 -2.04
CA ALA A 148 -24.50 1.75 -2.35
C ALA A 148 -23.17 1.36 -3.01
N SER A 149 -23.22 1.00 -4.29
CA SER A 149 -22.06 0.42 -4.97
C SER A 149 -20.95 1.43 -5.26
N GLY A 150 -19.69 1.03 -5.09
CA GLY A 150 -18.51 1.80 -5.46
C GLY A 150 -17.22 0.97 -5.40
N ARG A 151 -16.23 1.34 -6.20
CA ARG A 151 -14.91 0.69 -6.23
C ARG A 151 -13.86 1.63 -5.64
N LEU A 152 -13.34 1.30 -4.47
CA LEU A 152 -12.29 2.06 -3.78
C LEU A 152 -10.94 1.38 -4.03
N VAL A 153 -10.01 2.10 -4.66
CA VAL A 153 -8.63 1.63 -4.85
C VAL A 153 -7.76 2.28 -3.79
N VAL A 154 -7.15 1.45 -2.95
CA VAL A 154 -6.24 1.88 -1.88
C VAL A 154 -4.81 1.64 -2.34
N TYR A 155 -4.07 2.71 -2.54
CA TYR A 155 -2.69 2.70 -3.02
C TYR A 155 -1.70 2.41 -1.87
N PRO A 156 -0.57 1.74 -2.16
CA PRO A 156 0.53 1.67 -1.21
C PRO A 156 1.10 3.07 -1.00
N VAL A 157 1.45 3.41 0.25
CA VAL A 157 2.10 4.68 0.57
C VAL A 157 3.57 4.63 0.11
N PRO A 158 4.00 5.47 -0.85
CA PRO A 158 5.42 5.64 -1.11
C PRO A 158 6.03 6.40 0.06
N GLU A 159 7.05 5.82 0.67
CA GLU A 159 7.78 6.46 1.74
C GLU A 159 9.01 7.15 1.18
N LYS A 160 9.44 8.24 1.84
CA LYS A 160 10.74 8.83 1.54
C LYS A 160 11.77 7.82 2.04
N ALA A 161 12.24 6.95 1.14
CA ALA A 161 13.32 6.02 1.43
C ALA A 161 14.52 6.84 1.92
N GLN A 162 14.70 6.93 3.24
CA GLN A 162 15.90 7.52 3.80
C GLN A 162 17.02 6.58 3.35
N ALA A 163 17.95 7.13 2.57
CA ALA A 163 19.25 6.55 2.26
C ALA A 163 19.42 5.53 1.11
N VAL A 164 18.51 5.37 0.14
CA VAL A 164 18.92 4.67 -1.11
C VAL A 164 19.66 5.60 -2.09
N LEU A 165 19.39 6.91 -2.06
CA LEU A 165 19.96 7.83 -3.05
C LEU A 165 20.60 9.09 -2.43
N GLY A 166 20.87 9.13 -1.13
CA GLY A 166 21.43 10.35 -0.51
C GLY A 166 21.95 10.29 0.94
N GLY A 167 22.12 9.13 1.57
CA GLY A 167 22.64 9.05 2.95
C GLY A 167 24.08 8.54 2.96
N GLY A 168 25.04 9.44 3.19
CA GLY A 168 26.46 9.21 2.94
C GLY A 168 27.14 8.12 3.79
N VAL A 169 27.82 7.22 3.08
CA VAL A 169 29.19 6.78 3.39
C VAL A 169 29.93 6.76 2.06
N ASP A 170 31.13 7.32 2.05
CA ASP A 170 31.96 7.54 0.88
C ASP A 170 32.18 6.27 0.01
N ARG A 171 32.12 6.48 -1.32
CA ARG A 171 32.67 5.67 -2.44
C ARG A 171 31.84 4.51 -3.02
N GLY A 172 30.98 4.86 -3.99
CA GLY A 172 31.17 4.33 -5.35
C GLY A 172 30.09 3.45 -6.00
N ALA A 173 29.10 2.91 -5.28
CA ALA A 173 28.21 1.88 -5.86
C ALA A 173 26.71 2.23 -5.93
N SER A 174 26.17 3.03 -5.01
CA SER A 174 24.72 3.31 -4.93
C SER A 174 24.29 4.63 -5.57
N TYR A 175 25.21 5.59 -5.71
CA TYR A 175 24.96 6.86 -6.40
C TYR A 175 24.89 6.70 -7.92
N ASP A 176 25.41 5.59 -8.45
CA ASP A 176 25.71 5.42 -9.87
C ASP A 176 24.60 4.68 -10.65
N VAL A 177 23.57 4.14 -9.97
CA VAL A 177 22.47 3.40 -10.63
C VAL A 177 21.58 4.33 -11.48
N VAL A 178 21.40 5.57 -11.01
CA VAL A 178 20.57 6.59 -11.67
C VAL A 178 21.43 7.64 -12.39
N THR A 179 22.76 7.62 -12.30
CA THR A 179 23.61 8.59 -13.03
C THR A 179 24.58 7.96 -14.03
N ALA A 180 24.82 6.64 -14.02
CA ALA A 180 25.76 5.98 -14.93
C ALA A 180 25.12 5.14 -16.04
N ALA A 181 23.83 5.35 -16.31
CA ALA A 181 23.22 4.94 -17.57
C ALA A 181 23.82 5.76 -18.73
N GLY A 182 25.01 5.38 -19.17
CA GLY A 182 25.60 5.79 -20.43
C GLY A 182 26.54 7.00 -20.35
N ARG A 183 27.77 6.82 -20.81
CA ARG A 183 28.57 7.90 -21.41
C ARG A 183 28.63 7.55 -22.89
N GLY A 184 27.84 8.20 -23.75
CA GLY A 184 27.93 7.88 -25.17
C GLY A 184 26.98 8.60 -26.13
N SER A 185 27.55 9.58 -26.85
CA SER A 185 27.21 9.97 -28.22
C SER A 185 26.05 10.96 -28.48
N GLY A 186 25.71 11.82 -27.52
CA GLY A 186 24.77 12.95 -27.67
C GLY A 186 25.25 14.12 -28.55
N THR A 187 24.38 15.13 -28.71
CA THR A 187 24.51 16.28 -29.63
C THR A 187 24.57 17.67 -28.98
N ASP A 188 24.51 17.81 -27.64
CA ASP A 188 24.58 19.11 -26.93
C ASP A 188 25.97 19.39 -26.33
N PHE A 189 26.58 20.52 -26.66
CA PHE A 189 28.00 20.83 -26.36
C PHE A 189 28.30 20.96 -24.85
N GLN A 190 29.26 20.17 -24.33
CA GLN A 190 29.69 20.16 -22.92
C GLN A 190 31.09 20.77 -22.72
N SER A 191 32.07 20.29 -23.48
CA SER A 191 33.49 20.53 -23.20
C SER A 191 34.35 20.40 -24.46
N VAL A 192 35.55 20.99 -24.44
CA VAL A 192 36.52 20.89 -25.55
C VAL A 192 37.79 20.23 -25.02
N ARG A 193 38.09 19.01 -25.47
CA ARG A 193 39.31 18.28 -25.07
C ARG A 193 40.30 18.08 -26.22
N PRO A 194 41.59 17.83 -25.94
CA PRO A 194 42.58 17.49 -26.97
C PRO A 194 42.18 16.22 -27.73
N TYR A 195 42.39 16.23 -29.04
CA TYR A 195 42.15 15.07 -29.91
C TYR A 195 43.10 13.92 -29.58
N VAL A 196 42.57 12.71 -29.50
CA VAL A 196 43.33 11.47 -29.37
C VAL A 196 43.11 10.62 -30.64
N PRO A 197 44.14 9.95 -31.18
CA PRO A 197 43.98 9.05 -32.32
C PRO A 197 42.90 7.99 -32.07
N GLY A 198 41.83 8.00 -32.86
CA GLY A 198 40.65 7.15 -32.68
C GLY A 198 39.35 7.95 -32.49
N ASP A 199 39.45 9.23 -32.15
CA ASP A 199 38.27 10.10 -32.03
C ASP A 199 37.62 10.38 -33.42
N PRO A 200 36.28 10.39 -33.51
CA PRO A 200 35.59 10.60 -34.78
C PRO A 200 35.80 12.03 -35.30
N LEU A 201 36.34 12.14 -36.52
CA LEU A 201 36.63 13.43 -37.19
C LEU A 201 35.40 14.36 -37.31
N ARG A 202 34.18 13.79 -37.31
CA ARG A 202 32.92 14.55 -37.35
C ARG A 202 32.71 15.46 -36.14
N ARG A 203 33.39 15.18 -35.00
CA ARG A 203 33.29 15.96 -33.75
C ARG A 203 34.44 16.97 -33.58
N MET A 204 35.25 17.20 -34.60
CA MET A 204 36.40 18.09 -34.51
C MET A 204 35.97 19.57 -34.44
N HIS A 205 36.52 20.31 -33.48
CA HIS A 205 36.22 21.74 -33.31
C HIS A 205 37.13 22.61 -34.21
N TRP A 206 36.74 22.75 -35.48
CA TRP A 206 37.50 23.47 -36.51
C TRP A 206 37.87 24.91 -36.12
N LYS A 207 37.02 25.60 -35.34
CA LYS A 207 37.27 26.98 -34.88
C LYS A 207 38.43 27.07 -33.89
N THR A 208 38.61 26.08 -33.00
CA THR A 208 39.79 26.02 -32.12
C THR A 208 41.04 25.66 -32.91
N LEU A 209 40.93 24.72 -33.85
CA LEU A 209 42.05 24.34 -34.72
C LEU A 209 42.59 25.55 -35.50
N ALA A 210 41.71 26.38 -36.07
CA ALA A 210 42.11 27.57 -36.82
C ALA A 210 42.81 28.65 -35.96
N ARG A 211 42.56 28.68 -34.65
CA ARG A 211 43.12 29.70 -33.74
C ARG A 211 44.40 29.26 -33.03
N THR A 212 44.52 27.98 -32.67
CA THR A 212 45.62 27.47 -31.83
C THR A 212 46.50 26.44 -32.53
N GLY A 213 46.14 25.98 -33.74
CA GLY A 213 46.87 24.95 -34.48
C GLY A 213 46.85 23.56 -33.85
N ARG A 214 46.05 23.36 -32.79
CA ARG A 214 45.95 22.09 -32.06
C ARG A 214 44.57 21.46 -32.24
N PHE A 215 44.55 20.17 -32.53
CA PHE A 215 43.32 19.40 -32.70
C PHE A 215 42.58 19.24 -31.37
N HIS A 216 41.31 19.64 -31.37
CA HIS A 216 40.40 19.47 -30.25
C HIS A 216 39.09 18.87 -30.73
N VAL A 217 38.43 18.10 -29.86
CA VAL A 217 37.17 17.43 -30.12
C VAL A 217 36.10 18.01 -29.19
N LEU A 218 34.90 18.21 -29.74
CA LEU A 218 33.71 18.57 -28.98
C LEU A 218 33.22 17.35 -28.21
N GLU A 219 33.17 17.46 -26.88
CA GLU A 219 32.40 16.55 -26.03
C GLU A 219 30.98 17.08 -25.90
N PHE A 220 30.01 16.19 -26.05
CA PHE A 220 28.60 16.50 -25.94
C PHE A 220 28.03 15.87 -24.66
N ASP A 221 27.25 16.63 -23.87
CA ASP A 221 26.46 16.14 -22.75
C ASP A 221 25.15 15.59 -23.30
N GLU A 222 24.63 14.55 -22.69
CA GLU A 222 23.38 13.93 -23.10
C GLU A 222 22.43 14.00 -21.91
N PRO A 223 21.25 14.64 -22.03
CA PRO A 223 20.19 14.35 -21.10
C PRO A 223 19.72 12.92 -21.41
N HIS A 224 20.47 11.93 -20.95
CA HIS A 224 20.01 10.56 -20.93
C HIS A 224 18.74 10.55 -20.08
N MET A 225 17.60 10.34 -20.72
CA MET A 225 16.38 10.03 -19.99
C MET A 225 16.62 8.71 -19.28
N LEU A 226 16.86 8.80 -17.98
CA LEU A 226 17.08 7.67 -17.10
C LEU A 226 15.88 6.73 -17.25
N SER A 227 16.08 5.55 -17.81
CA SER A 227 15.04 4.53 -17.86
C SER A 227 15.26 3.50 -16.75
N LEU A 228 14.21 3.26 -15.99
CA LEU A 228 14.20 2.35 -14.86
C LEU A 228 13.09 1.31 -15.07
N THR A 229 13.47 0.05 -15.08
CA THR A 229 12.51 -1.06 -15.11
C THR A 229 12.41 -1.65 -13.71
N LEU A 230 11.22 -1.58 -13.12
CA LEU A 230 10.90 -2.27 -11.88
C LEU A 230 10.28 -3.61 -12.24
N VAL A 231 10.81 -4.71 -11.70
CA VAL A 231 10.25 -6.04 -11.87
C VAL A 231 9.82 -6.55 -10.50
N LEU A 232 8.51 -6.67 -10.29
CA LEU A 232 7.95 -7.21 -9.06
C LEU A 232 7.67 -8.70 -9.23
N ASP A 233 8.29 -9.52 -8.39
CA ASP A 233 7.96 -10.92 -8.28
C ASP A 233 6.69 -11.12 -7.46
N CYS A 234 5.63 -11.55 -8.14
CA CYS A 234 4.39 -11.99 -7.56
C CYS A 234 4.39 -13.48 -7.21
N TYR A 235 5.42 -14.26 -7.55
CA TYR A 235 5.54 -15.64 -7.07
C TYR A 235 6.13 -15.61 -5.66
N ALA A 236 5.32 -16.00 -4.69
CA ALA A 236 5.78 -16.11 -3.31
C ALA A 236 5.63 -17.56 -2.81
N LEU A 237 6.50 -17.91 -1.86
CA LEU A 237 6.41 -19.20 -1.17
C LEU A 237 5.07 -19.31 -0.41
N PRO A 238 4.52 -20.52 -0.23
CA PRO A 238 3.24 -20.73 0.46
C PRO A 238 3.16 -20.05 1.83
N GLU A 239 4.26 -20.03 2.58
CA GLU A 239 4.35 -19.38 3.89
C GLU A 239 4.07 -17.87 3.83
N VAL A 240 4.55 -17.20 2.78
CA VAL A 240 4.34 -15.76 2.54
C VAL A 240 2.89 -15.49 2.15
N VAL A 241 2.31 -16.35 1.31
CA VAL A 241 0.90 -16.28 0.91
C VAL A 241 -0.02 -16.47 2.13
N GLU A 242 0.27 -17.46 2.97
CA GLU A 242 -0.49 -17.70 4.21
C GLU A 242 -0.35 -16.54 5.20
N ALA A 243 0.85 -15.99 5.37
CA ALA A 243 1.07 -14.83 6.22
C ALA A 243 0.27 -13.60 5.74
N GLN A 244 0.21 -13.37 4.43
CA GLN A 244 -0.62 -12.31 3.83
C GLN A 244 -2.12 -12.54 4.10
N LYS A 245 -2.61 -13.77 3.96
CA LYS A 245 -4.01 -14.11 4.25
C LYS A 245 -4.36 -13.93 5.73
N ARG A 246 -3.50 -14.43 6.64
CA ARG A 246 -3.68 -14.23 8.10
C ARG A 246 -3.75 -12.75 8.45
N LEU A 247 -2.89 -11.92 7.86
CA LEU A 247 -2.92 -10.47 8.07
C LEU A 247 -4.27 -9.87 7.63
N GLN A 248 -4.78 -10.27 6.47
CA GLN A 248 -6.09 -9.80 5.98
C GLN A 248 -7.24 -10.24 6.90
N ASP A 249 -7.21 -11.49 7.39
CA ASP A 249 -8.21 -12.04 8.31
C ASP A 249 -8.16 -11.38 9.69
N GLU A 250 -6.97 -11.15 10.24
CA GLU A 250 -6.77 -10.47 11.52
C GLU A 250 -7.30 -9.03 11.46
N LEU A 251 -6.99 -8.30 10.40
CA LEU A 251 -7.51 -6.95 10.18
C LEU A 251 -9.04 -6.93 10.08
N ALA A 252 -9.61 -7.92 9.39
CA ALA A 252 -11.06 -8.10 9.32
C ALA A 252 -11.66 -8.34 10.72
N SER A 253 -10.97 -9.06 11.59
CA SER A 253 -11.43 -9.35 12.96
C SER A 253 -11.27 -8.17 13.93
N HIS A 254 -10.18 -7.40 13.82
CA HIS A 254 -9.89 -6.25 14.67
C HIS A 254 -10.77 -5.04 14.36
N ALA A 255 -11.17 -4.84 13.09
CA ALA A 255 -12.14 -3.81 12.73
C ALA A 255 -13.51 -4.03 13.40
N VAL A 256 -13.89 -5.28 13.66
CA VAL A 256 -15.16 -5.65 14.29
C VAL A 256 -15.17 -5.41 15.80
N LEU A 257 -14.01 -5.46 16.47
CA LEU A 257 -13.91 -5.41 17.93
C LEU A 257 -13.81 -4.01 18.55
N GLY A 258 -13.81 -2.94 17.74
CA GLY A 258 -13.90 -1.57 18.26
C GLY A 258 -12.84 -1.24 19.30
N SER A 259 -11.56 -1.50 19.01
CA SER A 259 -10.48 -1.15 19.93
C SER A 259 -10.41 0.38 20.11
N GLU A 260 -10.59 0.81 21.37
CA GLU A 260 -10.53 2.21 21.82
C GLU A 260 -9.12 2.80 21.73
N ASP A 261 -8.10 1.95 21.64
CA ASP A 261 -6.73 2.38 21.43
C ASP A 261 -6.50 2.71 19.96
N GLY A 262 -6.42 4.01 19.66
CA GLY A 262 -5.91 4.57 18.40
C GLY A 262 -4.42 4.29 18.16
N GLU A 263 -3.84 3.31 18.86
CA GLU A 263 -2.49 2.83 18.62
C GLU A 263 -2.51 1.85 17.44
N ARG A 264 -1.59 2.10 16.51
CA ARG A 264 -1.34 1.26 15.33
C ARG A 264 -1.26 -0.21 15.75
N PRO A 265 -2.18 -1.10 15.34
CA PRO A 265 -1.96 -2.52 15.56
C PRO A 265 -0.67 -2.89 14.82
N TRP A 266 0.22 -3.52 15.56
CA TRP A 266 1.62 -3.78 15.24
C TRP A 266 1.85 -4.54 13.93
N ARG A 267 3.10 -4.44 13.44
CA ARG A 267 3.79 -5.28 12.45
C ARG A 267 3.62 -6.80 12.68
N PRO A 268 3.82 -7.65 11.65
CA PRO A 268 4.44 -7.37 10.36
C PRO A 268 3.44 -7.35 9.20
N ILE A 269 3.59 -6.31 8.40
CA ILE A 269 3.23 -6.28 6.99
C ILE A 269 3.95 -7.46 6.33
N SER A 270 3.25 -8.32 5.57
CA SER A 270 3.87 -9.48 4.92
C SER A 270 5.12 -9.07 4.14
N GLU A 271 6.07 -9.97 3.99
CA GLU A 271 7.29 -9.72 3.21
C GLU A 271 6.99 -9.15 1.82
N PHE A 272 5.92 -9.64 1.20
CA PHE A 272 5.43 -9.16 -0.08
C PHE A 272 4.97 -7.70 -0.04
N GLU A 273 4.24 -7.29 0.99
CA GLU A 273 3.83 -5.90 1.17
C GLU A 273 5.00 -4.95 1.50
N VAL A 274 6.11 -5.45 2.04
CA VAL A 274 7.35 -4.68 2.17
C VAL A 274 7.94 -4.38 0.78
N LEU A 275 8.00 -5.38 -0.09
CA LEU A 275 8.48 -5.22 -1.48
C LEU A 275 7.58 -4.29 -2.30
N ILE A 276 6.26 -4.48 -2.20
CA ILE A 276 5.27 -3.41 -2.09
C ILE A 276 5.75 -1.97 -2.04
N ARG A 277 5.87 -1.54 -0.80
CA ARG A 277 6.25 -0.19 -0.40
C ARG A 277 7.61 0.18 -0.97
N ALA A 278 8.54 -0.75 -1.06
CA ALA A 278 9.83 -0.52 -1.69
C ALA A 278 9.70 -0.15 -3.17
N ALA A 279 8.94 -0.92 -3.96
CA ALA A 279 8.68 -0.63 -5.36
C ALA A 279 7.94 0.71 -5.54
N ALA A 280 6.93 1.00 -4.70
CA ALA A 280 6.22 2.27 -4.72
C ALA A 280 7.14 3.47 -4.42
N SER A 281 8.01 3.33 -3.42
CA SER A 281 8.95 4.37 -2.99
C SER A 281 10.02 4.63 -4.05
N VAL A 282 10.59 3.57 -4.64
CA VAL A 282 11.56 3.66 -5.74
C VAL A 282 10.92 4.28 -6.98
N ALA A 283 9.70 3.90 -7.34
CA ALA A 283 8.97 4.50 -8.45
C ALA A 283 8.72 6.00 -8.24
N ALA A 284 8.28 6.38 -7.04
CA ALA A 284 8.00 7.78 -6.70
C ALA A 284 9.25 8.65 -6.75
N ASP A 285 10.38 8.18 -6.19
CA ASP A 285 11.65 8.91 -6.23
C ASP A 285 12.20 9.01 -7.66
N ALA A 286 12.21 7.92 -8.42
CA ALA A 286 12.70 7.91 -9.80
C ALA A 286 11.88 8.84 -10.71
N ILE A 287 10.54 8.80 -10.62
CA ILE A 287 9.66 9.71 -11.36
C ILE A 287 9.86 11.16 -10.91
N GLY A 288 10.07 11.38 -9.60
CA GLY A 288 10.40 12.70 -9.05
C GLY A 288 11.70 13.30 -9.61
N ARG A 289 12.66 12.45 -9.97
CA ARG A 289 13.91 12.82 -10.67
C ARG A 289 13.76 12.96 -12.19
N GLY A 290 12.56 12.74 -12.73
CA GLY A 290 12.29 12.81 -14.16
C GLY A 290 12.66 11.56 -14.96
N ALA A 291 12.90 10.42 -14.29
CA ALA A 291 13.15 9.16 -14.96
C ALA A 291 11.90 8.62 -15.67
N LEU A 292 12.11 7.87 -16.75
CA LEU A 292 11.13 7.01 -17.36
C LEU A 292 11.06 5.70 -16.56
N VAL A 293 9.89 5.36 -16.03
CA VAL A 293 9.72 4.16 -15.19
C VAL A 293 8.69 3.22 -15.80
N GLN A 294 9.03 1.94 -15.84
CA GLN A 294 8.14 0.84 -16.20
C GLN A 294 8.03 -0.13 -15.01
N LEU A 295 6.86 -0.72 -14.81
CA LEU A 295 6.63 -1.83 -13.88
C LEU A 295 6.24 -3.08 -14.67
N LEU A 296 6.96 -4.17 -14.43
CA LEU A 296 6.67 -5.52 -14.89
C LEU A 296 6.37 -6.40 -13.68
N CYS A 297 5.41 -7.31 -13.78
CA CYS A 297 5.05 -8.21 -12.69
C CYS A 297 5.05 -9.66 -13.16
N THR A 298 5.44 -10.61 -12.31
CA THR A 298 5.38 -12.05 -12.67
C THR A 298 3.96 -12.62 -12.61
N SER A 299 2.98 -11.84 -12.12
CA SER A 299 1.56 -12.23 -12.09
C SER A 299 0.93 -12.27 -13.48
N ARG A 300 0.00 -13.21 -13.70
CA ARG A 300 -0.80 -13.29 -14.93
C ARG A 300 -1.87 -12.21 -15.03
N VAL A 301 -2.20 -11.54 -13.93
CA VAL A 301 -3.26 -10.53 -13.88
C VAL A 301 -2.65 -9.15 -14.05
N GLY A 302 -2.60 -8.66 -15.31
CA GLY A 302 -2.69 -7.26 -15.76
C GLY A 302 -1.95 -6.12 -15.03
N ALA A 303 -1.10 -6.39 -14.05
CA ALA A 303 -0.44 -5.41 -13.18
C ALA A 303 0.86 -4.90 -13.82
N GLU A 304 0.83 -4.55 -15.10
CA GLU A 304 1.99 -3.98 -15.81
C GLU A 304 1.74 -2.52 -16.14
N ALA A 305 2.74 -1.69 -15.91
CA ALA A 305 2.72 -0.29 -16.29
C ALA A 305 3.86 -0.03 -17.29
N HIS A 306 3.52 0.09 -18.57
CA HIS A 306 4.46 0.39 -19.65
C HIS A 306 5.28 1.67 -19.38
N LEU A 307 6.44 1.77 -20.01
CA LEU A 307 7.37 2.90 -19.85
C LEU A 307 6.67 4.27 -19.98
N GLY A 308 6.77 5.09 -18.95
CA GLY A 308 6.19 6.43 -18.91
C GLY A 308 6.90 7.33 -17.91
N ARG A 309 6.42 8.57 -17.74
CA ARG A 309 6.97 9.55 -16.79
C ARG A 309 5.88 10.44 -16.21
N GLY A 310 6.24 11.19 -15.17
CA GLY A 310 5.37 12.17 -14.53
C GLY A 310 4.34 11.54 -13.60
N THR A 311 3.48 12.39 -13.03
CA THR A 311 2.55 12.00 -11.97
C THR A 311 1.52 10.95 -12.41
N GLU A 312 1.03 11.02 -13.65
CA GLU A 312 0.11 9.99 -14.17
C GLU A 312 0.76 8.62 -14.21
N GLN A 313 2.04 8.54 -14.60
CA GLN A 313 2.76 7.28 -14.60
C GLN A 313 2.91 6.72 -13.18
N LEU A 314 3.18 7.57 -12.20
CA LEU A 314 3.25 7.14 -10.81
C LEU A 314 1.93 6.51 -10.36
N PHE A 315 0.78 7.12 -10.66
CA PHE A 315 -0.52 6.55 -10.30
C PHE A 315 -0.82 5.23 -11.04
N ARG A 316 -0.41 5.08 -12.31
CA ARG A 316 -0.53 3.78 -13.02
C ARG A 316 0.28 2.68 -12.34
N ILE A 317 1.52 3.00 -11.94
CA ILE A 317 2.37 2.07 -11.19
C ILE A 317 1.75 1.74 -9.84
N LEU A 318 1.27 2.74 -9.08
CA LEU A 318 0.63 2.53 -7.79
C LEU A 318 -0.66 1.70 -7.91
N GLU A 319 -1.45 1.88 -8.97
CA GLU A 319 -2.64 1.07 -9.25
C GLU A 319 -2.27 -0.38 -9.54
N ALA A 320 -1.25 -0.62 -10.38
CA ALA A 320 -0.73 -1.95 -10.64
C ALA A 320 -0.22 -2.63 -9.36
N LEU A 321 0.54 -1.89 -8.54
CA LEU A 321 0.99 -2.38 -7.23
C LEU A 321 -0.18 -2.66 -6.29
N ALA A 322 -1.23 -1.83 -6.26
CA ALA A 322 -2.42 -2.03 -5.44
C ALA A 322 -3.17 -3.34 -5.79
N VAL A 323 -3.11 -3.79 -7.05
CA VAL A 323 -3.75 -5.04 -7.51
C VAL A 323 -2.82 -6.25 -7.40
N ALA A 324 -1.51 -6.05 -7.27
CA ALA A 324 -0.54 -7.14 -7.21
C ALA A 324 -0.75 -8.05 -5.99
N GLU A 325 -0.84 -9.36 -6.22
CA GLU A 325 -1.01 -10.42 -5.22
C GLU A 325 0.14 -11.44 -5.30
N PRO A 326 0.52 -12.09 -4.17
CA PRO A 326 1.64 -13.03 -4.09
C PRO A 326 1.33 -14.43 -4.66
N GLU A 327 0.35 -14.55 -5.55
CA GLU A 327 -0.10 -15.82 -6.16
C GLU A 327 0.30 -15.92 -7.65
N GLY A 328 1.43 -15.33 -8.01
CA GLY A 328 2.00 -15.36 -9.35
C GLY A 328 2.20 -16.79 -9.85
N GLY A 329 1.91 -17.01 -11.14
CA GLY A 329 1.92 -18.36 -11.73
C GLY A 329 3.27 -18.83 -12.27
N GLN A 330 4.30 -17.97 -12.26
CA GLN A 330 5.64 -18.25 -12.80
C GLN A 330 6.70 -17.61 -11.89
N ARG A 331 7.86 -18.25 -11.77
CA ARG A 331 8.98 -17.71 -10.98
C ARG A 331 9.60 -16.49 -11.66
N LEU A 332 10.24 -15.61 -10.90
CA LEU A 332 10.97 -14.46 -11.44
C LEU A 332 11.99 -14.89 -12.49
N SER A 333 12.71 -15.96 -12.21
CA SER A 333 13.79 -16.45 -13.06
C SER A 333 13.27 -16.86 -14.46
N GLU A 334 12.07 -17.44 -14.56
CA GLU A 334 11.40 -17.77 -15.83
C GLU A 334 10.80 -16.53 -16.51
N ALA A 335 10.23 -15.62 -15.71
CA ALA A 335 9.62 -14.40 -16.21
C ALA A 335 10.65 -13.46 -16.85
N LEU A 336 11.88 -13.41 -16.30
CA LEU A 336 12.97 -12.61 -16.84
C LEU A 336 13.27 -12.96 -18.31
N ASP A 337 13.24 -14.24 -18.69
CA ASP A 337 13.47 -14.65 -20.09
C ASP A 337 12.43 -14.04 -21.05
N SER A 338 11.19 -13.89 -20.58
CA SER A 338 10.11 -13.24 -21.34
C SER A 338 10.28 -11.72 -21.38
N PHE A 339 10.76 -11.13 -20.28
CA PHE A 339 10.95 -9.68 -20.14
C PHE A 339 12.18 -9.14 -20.88
N GLN A 340 13.10 -10.00 -21.31
CA GLN A 340 14.30 -9.58 -22.04
C GLN A 340 14.00 -8.67 -23.24
N SER A 341 12.87 -8.90 -23.92
CA SER A 341 12.43 -8.08 -25.06
C SER A 341 11.88 -6.70 -24.66
N SER A 342 11.37 -6.57 -23.43
CA SER A 342 10.75 -5.36 -22.90
C SER A 342 11.73 -4.47 -22.12
N ILE A 343 12.80 -5.04 -21.57
CA ILE A 343 13.83 -4.29 -20.85
C ILE A 343 14.69 -3.55 -21.87
N THR A 344 14.55 -2.22 -21.93
CA THR A 344 15.38 -1.38 -22.81
C THR A 344 16.84 -1.51 -22.44
N SER A 345 17.72 -1.75 -23.43
CA SER A 345 19.16 -2.02 -23.26
C SER A 345 19.99 -0.87 -22.66
N THR A 346 19.38 0.27 -22.36
CA THR A 346 20.04 1.49 -21.85
C THR A 346 19.64 1.85 -20.41
N GLY A 347 18.80 1.04 -19.75
CA GLY A 347 18.26 1.34 -18.42
C GLY A 347 18.84 0.52 -17.28
N ALA A 348 18.48 0.90 -16.05
CA ALA A 348 18.67 0.08 -14.86
C ALA A 348 17.44 -0.81 -14.62
N ALA A 349 17.65 -2.01 -14.09
CA ALA A 349 16.57 -2.91 -13.67
C ALA A 349 16.62 -3.13 -12.15
N ILE A 350 15.50 -2.95 -11.46
CA ILE A 350 15.37 -3.27 -10.04
C ILE A 350 14.38 -4.40 -9.90
N LEU A 351 14.84 -5.53 -9.40
CA LEU A 351 14.10 -6.77 -9.26
C LEU A 351 13.69 -6.92 -7.78
N PHE A 352 12.41 -7.10 -7.49
CA PHE A 352 11.91 -7.31 -6.13
C PHE A 352 11.43 -8.76 -6.01
N THR A 353 11.99 -9.56 -5.09
CA THR A 353 11.55 -10.96 -4.91
C THR A 353 11.52 -11.42 -3.47
N CYS A 354 10.53 -12.26 -3.16
CA CYS A 354 10.43 -13.04 -1.92
C CYS A 354 11.02 -14.45 -2.07
N ASP A 355 11.18 -14.95 -3.31
CA ASP A 355 11.62 -16.31 -3.65
C ASP A 355 13.16 -16.38 -3.65
N PRO A 356 13.78 -17.26 -2.84
CA PRO A 356 15.24 -17.43 -2.83
C PRO A 356 15.76 -18.24 -4.04
N ASP A 357 15.23 -18.00 -5.23
CA ASP A 357 15.63 -18.71 -6.44
C ASP A 357 17.00 -18.24 -6.94
N THR A 358 18.03 -19.04 -6.67
CA THR A 358 19.41 -18.82 -7.10
C THR A 358 19.56 -18.67 -8.61
N ALA A 359 18.64 -19.23 -9.38
CA ALA A 359 18.68 -19.18 -10.84
C ALA A 359 18.56 -17.73 -11.36
N VAL A 360 17.97 -16.80 -10.58
CA VAL A 360 17.94 -15.35 -10.89
C VAL A 360 19.35 -14.76 -11.07
N ALA A 361 20.35 -15.26 -10.34
CA ALA A 361 21.73 -14.77 -10.44
C ALA A 361 22.32 -14.99 -11.84
N GLU A 362 22.00 -16.11 -12.50
CA GLU A 362 22.44 -16.41 -13.87
C GLU A 362 21.88 -15.39 -14.87
N ARG A 363 20.61 -14.99 -14.71
CA ARG A 363 19.98 -13.97 -15.57
C ARG A 363 20.55 -12.58 -15.31
N ILE A 364 20.84 -12.26 -14.07
CA ILE A 364 21.52 -11.00 -13.70
C ILE A 364 22.90 -10.92 -14.37
N ALA A 365 23.68 -12.01 -14.34
CA ALA A 365 24.97 -12.09 -15.03
C ALA A 365 24.81 -11.85 -16.54
N LEU A 366 23.76 -12.42 -17.14
CA LEU A 366 23.44 -12.26 -18.56
C LEU A 366 23.02 -10.82 -18.90
N TYR A 367 22.18 -10.18 -18.09
CA TYR A 367 21.80 -8.77 -18.27
C TYR A 367 22.99 -7.82 -18.16
N ARG A 368 23.92 -8.11 -17.25
CA ARG A 368 25.18 -7.38 -17.15
C ARG A 368 26.02 -7.49 -18.42
N PHE A 369 26.05 -8.66 -19.08
CA PHE A 369 26.72 -8.82 -20.37
C PHE A 369 26.11 -7.91 -21.45
N TYR A 370 24.80 -7.65 -21.40
CA TYR A 370 24.09 -6.70 -22.26
C TYR A 370 24.19 -5.23 -21.81
N GLY A 371 24.97 -4.92 -20.76
CA GLY A 371 25.19 -3.56 -20.28
C GLY A 371 24.12 -3.04 -19.31
N LEU A 372 23.16 -3.88 -18.89
CA LEU A 372 22.14 -3.51 -17.91
C LEU A 372 22.69 -3.63 -16.50
N ARG A 373 22.46 -2.61 -15.68
CA ARG A 373 22.72 -2.66 -14.23
C ARG A 373 21.48 -3.18 -13.53
N SER A 374 21.62 -4.28 -12.80
CA SER A 374 20.53 -4.91 -12.06
C SER A 374 20.74 -4.83 -10.56
N VAL A 375 19.70 -4.39 -9.84
CA VAL A 375 19.63 -4.40 -8.38
C VAL A 375 18.60 -5.45 -7.97
N LEU A 376 18.95 -6.37 -7.06
CA LEU A 376 18.02 -7.30 -6.46
C LEU A 376 17.61 -6.79 -5.08
N VAL A 377 16.31 -6.64 -4.84
CA VAL A 377 15.71 -6.23 -3.57
C VAL A 377 15.00 -7.42 -2.96
N MET A 378 15.36 -7.76 -1.73
CA MET A 378 14.76 -8.86 -0.96
C MET A 378 14.22 -8.35 0.37
N PRO A 379 13.13 -8.94 0.90
CA PRO A 379 12.53 -8.51 2.15
C PRO A 379 13.39 -8.90 3.37
N SER A 380 13.35 -8.08 4.41
CA SER A 380 13.89 -8.37 5.74
C SER A 380 12.76 -8.64 6.71
N SER A 381 12.81 -9.81 7.35
CA SER A 381 11.89 -10.21 8.42
C SER A 381 12.21 -9.53 9.75
N THR A 382 13.42 -8.98 9.92
CA THR A 382 13.83 -8.22 11.09
C THR A 382 13.76 -6.72 10.83
N PRO A 383 13.32 -5.91 11.82
CA PRO A 383 13.36 -4.47 11.70
C PRO A 383 14.79 -3.97 11.52
N LEU A 384 15.01 -3.17 10.49
CA LEU A 384 16.26 -2.46 10.31
C LEU A 384 16.25 -1.31 11.35
N ARG A 385 17.22 -1.25 12.27
CA ARG A 385 17.19 -0.27 13.37
C ARG A 385 17.60 1.12 12.87
N ASP A 386 16.81 2.14 13.20
CA ASP A 386 17.18 3.55 13.00
C ASP A 386 18.44 3.90 13.83
N GLY A 387 19.48 4.39 13.15
CA GLY A 387 20.61 5.08 13.78
C GLY A 387 21.99 4.41 13.67
N GLU A 388 22.08 3.14 13.28
CA GLU A 388 23.34 2.50 12.90
C GLU A 388 23.28 2.14 11.41
N LEU A 389 23.53 3.13 10.55
CA LEU A 389 23.58 3.08 9.08
C LEU A 389 24.63 2.11 8.50
N THR A 390 25.16 1.16 9.27
CA THR A 390 26.36 0.41 8.91
C THR A 390 26.24 -1.10 9.07
N TRP A 391 25.12 -1.64 9.56
CA TRP A 391 25.04 -3.10 9.75
C TRP A 391 23.67 -3.61 9.31
N VAL A 392 23.65 -4.28 8.16
CA VAL A 392 22.78 -5.45 8.02
C VAL A 392 23.29 -6.38 9.13
N PRO A 393 22.52 -6.66 10.20
CA PRO A 393 22.99 -7.60 11.20
C PRO A 393 23.32 -8.89 10.45
N ALA A 394 24.41 -9.57 10.79
CA ALA A 394 24.70 -10.92 10.30
C ALA A 394 23.47 -11.86 10.42
N ASP A 395 22.48 -11.48 11.23
CA ASP A 395 21.17 -12.10 11.39
C ASP A 395 20.24 -12.05 10.16
N TRP A 396 20.32 -11.07 9.23
CA TRP A 396 19.43 -11.01 8.05
C TRP A 396 19.65 -12.22 7.13
N ILE A 397 20.92 -12.53 6.84
CA ILE A 397 21.32 -13.74 6.11
C ILE A 397 21.01 -15.01 6.93
N ASN A 398 21.04 -14.94 8.26
CA ASN A 398 20.73 -16.09 9.12
C ASN A 398 19.23 -16.40 9.26
N THR A 399 18.30 -15.52 8.89
CA THR A 399 16.85 -15.86 8.94
C THR A 399 16.41 -16.79 7.80
N SER A 400 17.14 -16.81 6.68
CA SER A 400 17.00 -17.84 5.63
C SER A 400 18.35 -18.06 4.91
N PRO A 401 19.02 -19.22 5.13
CA PRO A 401 20.28 -19.57 4.48
C PRO A 401 20.21 -19.59 2.95
N GLU A 402 19.01 -19.69 2.39
CA GLU A 402 18.77 -19.72 0.94
C GLU A 402 18.86 -18.30 0.34
N ARG A 403 18.33 -17.28 1.03
CA ARG A 403 18.46 -15.87 0.63
C ARG A 403 19.91 -15.38 0.70
N GLY A 404 20.66 -15.85 1.70
CA GLY A 404 22.10 -15.61 1.79
C GLY A 404 22.85 -16.12 0.56
N ARG A 405 22.59 -17.38 0.16
CA ARG A 405 23.19 -17.99 -1.04
C ARG A 405 22.80 -17.24 -2.32
N LEU A 406 21.55 -16.83 -2.46
CA LEU A 406 21.11 -16.00 -3.59
C LEU A 406 21.86 -14.65 -3.59
N ALA A 407 21.93 -13.95 -2.45
CA ALA A 407 22.67 -12.69 -2.34
C ALA A 407 24.14 -12.84 -2.76
N GLU A 408 24.80 -13.90 -2.31
CA GLU A 408 26.19 -14.23 -2.67
C GLU A 408 26.36 -14.40 -4.17
N GLN A 409 25.52 -15.23 -4.79
CA GLN A 409 25.60 -15.50 -6.22
C GLN A 409 25.31 -14.27 -7.08
N VAL A 410 24.40 -13.40 -6.65
CA VAL A 410 24.10 -12.14 -7.32
C VAL A 410 25.28 -11.18 -7.24
N LEU A 411 25.94 -11.08 -6.08
CA LEU A 411 27.15 -10.27 -5.92
C LEU A 411 28.30 -10.82 -6.78
N MET A 412 28.48 -12.15 -6.83
CA MET A 412 29.47 -12.81 -7.69
C MET A 412 29.20 -12.59 -9.19
N ALA A 413 27.92 -12.55 -9.60
CA ALA A 413 27.50 -12.15 -10.95
C ALA A 413 27.78 -10.66 -11.27
N GLY A 414 28.13 -9.86 -10.26
CA GLY A 414 28.37 -8.42 -10.34
C GLY A 414 27.09 -7.59 -10.38
N GLY A 415 25.99 -8.14 -9.85
CA GLY A 415 24.82 -7.37 -9.47
C GLY A 415 24.99 -6.74 -8.09
N THR A 416 24.01 -5.94 -7.68
CA THR A 416 23.92 -5.39 -6.32
C THR A 416 22.71 -5.94 -5.61
N THR A 417 22.85 -6.30 -4.34
CA THR A 417 21.74 -6.82 -3.52
C THR A 417 21.37 -5.79 -2.45
N VAL A 418 20.07 -5.61 -2.20
CA VAL A 418 19.50 -4.67 -1.22
C VAL A 418 18.49 -5.40 -0.34
N ALA A 419 18.61 -5.22 0.96
CA ALA A 419 17.64 -5.68 1.95
C ALA A 419 16.60 -4.57 2.19
N ALA A 420 15.32 -4.85 1.94
CA ALA A 420 14.21 -3.95 2.26
C ALA A 420 13.49 -4.42 3.52
N GLY A 421 13.48 -3.59 4.55
CA GLY A 421 12.81 -3.88 5.82
C GLY A 421 12.12 -2.64 6.34
N LEU A 422 11.15 -2.84 7.21
CA LEU A 422 10.52 -1.70 7.87
C LEU A 422 11.19 -1.49 9.25
N ASN A 423 11.27 -0.28 9.82
CA ASN A 423 11.86 0.07 11.14
C ASN A 423 10.79 0.21 12.23
N ALA A 424 11.07 0.06 13.53
CA ALA A 424 10.03 0.00 14.58
C ALA A 424 8.89 1.07 14.48
N ASP A 425 9.18 2.27 13.99
CA ASP A 425 8.24 3.37 13.74
C ASP A 425 7.31 3.20 12.51
N GLY A 426 7.49 2.13 11.73
CA GLY A 426 6.75 1.85 10.50
C GLY A 426 7.46 2.27 9.22
N SER A 427 8.58 2.99 9.31
CA SER A 427 9.28 3.54 8.14
C SER A 427 9.99 2.46 7.33
N LEU A 428 10.14 2.64 6.02
CA LEU A 428 10.85 1.75 5.12
C LEU A 428 12.34 2.11 5.05
N SER A 429 13.18 1.12 5.35
CA SER A 429 14.62 1.14 5.13
C SER A 429 15.01 0.17 4.03
N MET A 430 15.98 0.57 3.22
CA MET A 430 16.58 -0.26 2.18
C MET A 430 18.10 -0.14 2.30
N ILE A 431 18.78 -1.24 2.62
CA ILE A 431 20.21 -1.26 2.95
C ILE A 431 20.95 -2.15 1.94
N PRO A 432 22.03 -1.67 1.29
CA PRO A 432 22.84 -2.51 0.41
C PRO A 432 23.53 -3.61 1.20
N VAL A 433 23.60 -4.79 0.59
CA VAL A 433 24.24 -5.97 1.17
C VAL A 433 25.68 -6.01 0.67
N GLU A 434 26.64 -5.84 1.58
CA GLU A 434 28.06 -5.90 1.22
C GLU A 434 28.57 -7.35 1.18
N PRO A 435 29.55 -7.67 0.31
CA PRO A 435 30.13 -9.00 0.20
C PRO A 435 30.71 -9.54 1.52
N GLU A 436 31.28 -8.65 2.34
CA GLU A 436 31.87 -8.98 3.63
C GLU A 436 30.84 -9.53 4.63
N HIS A 437 29.59 -9.08 4.52
CA HIS A 437 28.48 -9.55 5.36
C HIS A 437 27.94 -10.92 4.92
N VAL A 438 28.16 -11.31 3.66
CA VAL A 438 27.73 -12.62 3.12
C VAL A 438 28.77 -13.69 3.37
N CYS A 439 30.06 -13.35 3.26
CA CYS A 439 31.18 -14.28 3.44
C CYS A 439 31.61 -14.49 4.91
N ALA A 440 30.99 -13.82 5.89
CA ALA A 440 31.31 -14.00 7.30
C ALA A 440 30.72 -15.31 7.86
N ARG A 441 31.23 -16.46 7.38
CA ARG A 441 31.26 -17.77 8.06
C ARG A 441 32.07 -18.78 7.23
N ASP A 442 33.33 -18.95 7.64
CA ASP A 442 33.90 -20.28 7.86
C ASP A 442 33.99 -20.50 9.38
#